data_AF-A0A8J9SL54-F1
#
_entry.id   AF-A0A8J9SL54-F1
#
_cell.length_a   1.000
_cell.length_b   1.000
_cell.length_c   1.000
_cell.angle_alpha   90.00
_cell.angle_beta   90.00
_cell.angle_gamma   90.00
#
_symmetry.space_group_name_H-M   'P 1'
#
loop_
_entity.id
_entity.type
_entity.pdbx_description
1 polymer ?
#
loop_
_entity_poly.entity_id
_entity_poly.type
_entity_poly.pdbx_seq_one_letter_code
_entity_poly.pdbx_strand_id
1 'polypeptide(L)'
;MGMFASTTRRHHASLTSVLCLLVLTVPLFAQTTPQRQIVSELSLCVEVAGASQDDGASIFQGDCNDGNKHQVFDFIPAPGTDSGFHRIRASHSNKCLGVADGALAPGAEVVQLSCVDNNPSTLWKQRDGALILQHSGYCLSVDVSSRSTSGAFMVQWFCDSPSVKWQVKSVSEQHDGLQQLSKRGNSVGKSQSGFYLSTGTPHDNQFL
;
A
#
# COMPACT_ATOMS: atom_id res chain seq x y z
N MET A 1 -4.72 83.80 -8.57
CA MET A 1 -4.88 82.61 -7.71
C MET A 1 -4.31 81.38 -8.42
N GLY A 2 -3.48 80.58 -7.73
CA GLY A 2 -3.11 79.17 -8.06
C GLY A 2 -2.08 78.98 -9.19
N MET A 3 -0.75 78.86 -9.02
CA MET A 3 0.09 77.99 -8.15
C MET A 3 -0.01 76.51 -8.59
N PHE A 4 0.98 75.95 -9.31
CA PHE A 4 2.04 75.00 -8.86
C PHE A 4 2.32 74.05 -10.07
N ALA A 5 3.39 73.30 -10.29
CA ALA A 5 4.71 73.02 -9.70
C ALA A 5 5.49 72.27 -10.82
N SER A 6 6.72 72.66 -11.17
CA SER A 6 7.98 72.06 -10.72
C SER A 6 8.17 70.55 -11.02
N THR A 7 9.20 70.24 -11.81
CA THR A 7 10.39 69.42 -11.43
C THR A 7 10.80 68.42 -12.54
N THR A 8 11.88 68.74 -13.26
CA THR A 8 13.15 67.99 -13.44
C THR A 8 13.15 66.46 -13.19
N ARG A 9 13.92 65.54 -13.83
CA ARG A 9 15.16 65.59 -14.64
C ARG A 9 15.71 64.14 -14.86
N ARG A 10 16.52 64.00 -15.92
CA ARG A 10 17.68 63.08 -16.17
C ARG A 10 17.52 61.60 -16.57
N HIS A 11 18.17 61.33 -17.70
CA HIS A 11 18.99 60.19 -18.14
C HIS A 11 19.44 59.14 -17.10
N HIS A 12 19.39 57.84 -17.44
CA HIS A 12 20.53 57.00 -17.89
C HIS A 12 20.19 55.49 -17.89
N ALA A 13 20.56 54.83 -18.99
CA ALA A 13 21.06 53.47 -19.23
C ALA A 13 20.72 52.24 -18.32
N SER A 14 20.33 51.17 -19.03
CA SER A 14 20.78 49.76 -18.94
C SER A 14 20.49 48.93 -17.68
N LEU A 15 19.91 47.73 -17.89
CA LEU A 15 20.34 46.46 -17.28
C LEU A 15 19.61 45.29 -17.96
N THR A 16 20.37 44.52 -18.72
CA THR A 16 20.01 43.23 -19.30
C THR A 16 19.58 42.25 -18.20
N SER A 17 18.33 41.81 -18.24
CA SER A 17 17.78 40.82 -17.31
C SER A 17 18.28 39.42 -17.67
N VAL A 18 19.10 38.86 -16.78
CA VAL A 18 19.46 37.44 -16.78
C VAL A 18 18.26 36.68 -16.20
N LEU A 19 17.32 36.24 -17.04
CA LEU A 19 16.30 35.29 -16.61
C LEU A 19 16.93 33.89 -16.63
N CYS A 20 17.30 33.44 -15.43
CA CYS A 20 17.81 32.11 -15.13
C CYS A 20 16.83 31.05 -15.68
N LEU A 21 17.19 30.41 -16.79
CA LEU A 21 16.64 29.13 -17.24
C LEU A 21 17.11 28.03 -16.27
N LEU A 22 16.61 28.08 -15.03
CA LEU A 22 16.55 26.92 -14.16
C LEU A 22 15.52 25.99 -14.80
N VAL A 23 15.98 25.10 -15.69
CA VAL A 23 15.25 23.86 -15.96
C VAL A 23 15.30 23.10 -14.64
N LEU A 24 14.31 23.34 -13.78
CA LEU A 24 14.00 22.47 -12.66
C LEU A 24 13.64 21.14 -13.30
N THR A 25 14.63 20.27 -13.50
CA THR A 25 14.40 18.84 -13.66
C THR A 25 13.85 18.39 -12.33
N VAL A 26 12.56 18.59 -12.11
CA VAL A 26 11.86 17.98 -10.98
C VAL A 26 12.06 16.49 -11.20
N PRO A 27 12.83 15.79 -10.34
CA PRO A 27 12.92 14.36 -10.48
C PRO A 27 11.50 13.84 -10.40
N LEU A 28 11.09 13.11 -11.44
CA LEU A 28 9.82 12.40 -11.44
C LEU A 28 9.97 11.32 -10.36
N PHE A 29 9.62 11.65 -9.12
CA PHE A 29 9.51 10.65 -8.07
C PHE A 29 8.49 9.65 -8.58
N ALA A 30 8.96 8.47 -8.99
CA ALA A 30 8.07 7.38 -9.34
C ALA A 30 7.27 7.08 -8.08
N GLN A 31 5.99 7.44 -8.07
CA GLN A 31 5.10 7.15 -6.97
C GLN A 31 5.02 5.62 -6.85
N THR A 32 5.67 5.04 -5.85
CA THR A 32 5.54 3.62 -5.54
C THR A 32 4.08 3.39 -5.16
N THR A 33 3.44 2.41 -5.81
CA THR A 33 2.12 1.97 -5.37
C THR A 33 2.33 1.23 -4.05
N PRO A 34 1.64 1.60 -2.96
CA PRO A 34 1.85 0.96 -1.68
C PRO A 34 1.44 -0.50 -1.75
N GLN A 35 2.41 -1.36 -1.42
CA GLN A 35 2.27 -2.81 -1.35
C GLN A 35 1.44 -3.21 -0.14
N ARG A 36 0.51 -4.15 -0.35
CA ARG A 36 -0.47 -4.56 0.66
C ARG A 36 -0.65 -6.06 0.70
N GLN A 37 -0.96 -6.58 1.89
CA GLN A 37 -1.54 -7.91 2.07
C GLN A 37 -3.04 -7.78 2.28
N ILE A 38 -3.79 -8.80 1.83
CA ILE A 38 -5.22 -8.95 2.05
C ILE A 38 -5.38 -10.10 3.03
N VAL A 39 -5.84 -9.81 4.24
CA VAL A 39 -5.82 -10.73 5.38
C VAL A 39 -7.24 -11.05 5.83
N SER A 40 -7.57 -12.33 5.96
CA SER A 40 -8.87 -12.78 6.47
C SER A 40 -8.97 -12.62 8.00
N GLU A 41 -10.17 -12.83 8.55
CA GLU A 41 -10.38 -12.83 10.01
C GLU A 41 -9.57 -13.92 10.74
N LEU A 42 -9.14 -14.96 10.03
CA LEU A 42 -8.31 -16.04 10.57
C LEU A 42 -6.82 -15.72 10.54
N SER A 43 -6.42 -14.49 10.19
CA SER A 43 -5.03 -14.09 10.00
C SER A 43 -4.30 -14.86 8.89
N LEU A 44 -5.05 -15.33 7.88
CA LEU A 44 -4.52 -15.92 6.66
C LEU A 44 -4.49 -14.88 5.54
N CYS A 45 -3.47 -14.93 4.70
CA CYS A 45 -3.24 -14.00 3.61
C CYS A 45 -3.71 -14.58 2.28
N VAL A 46 -4.33 -13.74 1.45
CA VAL A 46 -4.57 -14.06 0.03
C VAL A 46 -3.23 -14.27 -0.67
N GLU A 47 -3.14 -15.32 -1.48
CA GLU A 47 -1.92 -15.78 -2.13
C GLU A 47 -2.18 -16.27 -3.55
N VAL A 48 -1.25 -15.99 -4.47
CA VAL A 48 -1.19 -16.66 -5.78
C VAL A 48 -0.50 -18.01 -5.65
N ALA A 49 -1.17 -19.07 -6.13
CA ALA A 49 -0.69 -20.42 -5.94
C ALA A 49 0.71 -20.67 -6.51
N GLY A 50 1.59 -21.18 -5.64
CA GLY A 50 2.94 -21.59 -6.00
C GLY A 50 3.81 -20.46 -6.59
N ALA A 51 3.49 -19.20 -6.29
CA ALA A 51 4.13 -18.05 -6.93
C ALA A 51 4.05 -18.06 -8.47
N SER A 52 3.02 -18.70 -9.02
CA SER A 52 2.88 -18.90 -10.47
C SER A 52 2.95 -17.57 -11.24
N GLN A 53 3.46 -17.65 -12.46
CA GLN A 53 3.53 -16.55 -13.43
C GLN A 53 2.48 -16.69 -14.54
N ASP A 54 1.61 -17.71 -14.46
CA ASP A 54 0.66 -18.06 -15.51
C ASP A 54 -0.74 -17.50 -15.25
N ASP A 55 -1.47 -17.20 -16.32
CA ASP A 55 -2.91 -16.91 -16.22
C ASP A 55 -3.67 -18.16 -15.77
N GLY A 56 -4.72 -17.96 -14.98
CA GLY A 56 -5.53 -19.05 -14.44
C GLY A 56 -4.94 -19.70 -13.19
N ALA A 57 -3.79 -19.25 -12.69
CA ALA A 57 -3.30 -19.74 -11.40
C ALA A 57 -4.28 -19.33 -10.28
N SER A 58 -4.69 -20.32 -9.48
CA SER A 58 -5.65 -20.14 -8.40
C SER A 58 -5.16 -19.14 -7.36
N ILE A 59 -6.13 -18.43 -6.78
CA ILE A 59 -5.93 -17.61 -5.59
C ILE A 59 -6.44 -18.40 -4.38
N PHE A 60 -5.63 -18.51 -3.33
CA PHE A 60 -6.01 -19.19 -2.09
C PHE A 60 -5.58 -18.40 -0.85
N GLN A 61 -5.95 -18.87 0.35
CA GLN A 61 -5.49 -18.27 1.61
C GLN A 61 -4.40 -19.13 2.25
N GLY A 62 -3.29 -18.52 2.65
CA GLY A 62 -2.15 -19.18 3.27
C GLY A 62 -1.66 -18.46 4.53
N ASP A 63 -0.70 -19.05 5.24
CA ASP A 63 -0.07 -18.38 6.36
C ASP A 63 0.65 -17.10 5.89
N CYS A 64 0.37 -15.98 6.54
CA CYS A 64 0.96 -14.70 6.16
C CYS A 64 2.48 -14.70 6.35
N ASN A 65 3.20 -14.26 5.31
CA ASN A 65 4.62 -14.03 5.32
C ASN A 65 4.95 -12.78 4.47
N ASP A 66 5.36 -11.70 5.13
CA ASP A 66 5.63 -10.41 4.50
C ASP A 66 6.80 -10.44 3.50
N GLY A 67 7.65 -11.48 3.54
CA GLY A 67 8.69 -11.73 2.54
C GLY A 67 8.21 -12.42 1.26
N ASN A 68 7.00 -12.99 1.25
CA ASN A 68 6.43 -13.71 0.12
C ASN A 68 5.74 -12.76 -0.84
N LYS A 69 6.43 -12.38 -1.93
CA LYS A 69 5.89 -11.45 -2.93
C LYS A 69 4.60 -11.91 -3.62
N HIS A 70 4.26 -13.21 -3.56
CA HIS A 70 3.00 -13.76 -4.07
C HIS A 70 1.81 -13.60 -3.11
N GLN A 71 2.03 -13.05 -1.91
CA GLN A 71 0.99 -12.58 -0.98
C GLN A 71 0.88 -11.05 -0.93
N VAL A 72 1.65 -10.36 -1.75
CA VAL A 72 1.75 -8.90 -1.78
C VAL A 72 1.09 -8.38 -3.05
N PHE A 73 0.25 -7.37 -2.90
CA PHE A 73 -0.57 -6.81 -3.96
C PHE A 73 -0.49 -5.29 -4.02
N ASP A 74 -0.39 -4.77 -5.24
CA ASP A 74 -0.55 -3.36 -5.57
C ASP A 74 -2.02 -3.10 -5.91
N PHE A 75 -2.69 -2.14 -5.26
CA PHE A 75 -4.01 -1.70 -5.72
C PHE A 75 -3.82 -0.48 -6.62
N ILE A 76 -3.94 -0.71 -7.91
CA ILE A 76 -3.68 0.26 -8.97
C ILE A 76 -5.02 0.84 -9.39
N PRO A 77 -5.23 2.16 -9.28
CA PRO A 77 -6.46 2.79 -9.76
C PRO A 77 -6.78 2.41 -11.20
N ALA A 78 -8.05 2.08 -11.48
CA ALA A 78 -8.49 1.81 -12.83
C ALA A 78 -8.57 3.13 -13.62
N PRO A 79 -7.96 3.23 -14.82
CA PRO A 79 -8.05 4.45 -15.62
C PRO A 79 -9.49 4.76 -16.02
N GLY A 80 -9.81 6.05 -16.19
CA GLY A 80 -11.08 6.49 -16.78
C GLY A 80 -12.32 6.43 -15.87
N THR A 81 -12.16 6.16 -14.58
CA THR A 81 -13.31 6.14 -13.66
C THR A 81 -12.98 6.77 -12.31
N ASP A 82 -13.65 7.87 -11.93
CA ASP A 82 -13.71 8.39 -10.54
C ASP A 82 -14.51 7.43 -9.61
N SER A 83 -14.58 6.16 -9.97
CA SER A 83 -15.49 5.15 -9.42
C SER A 83 -14.98 4.52 -8.12
N GLY A 84 -13.69 4.62 -7.85
CA GLY A 84 -12.99 3.92 -6.77
C GLY A 84 -12.66 2.46 -7.06
N PHE A 85 -12.73 2.02 -8.33
CA PHE A 85 -12.26 0.69 -8.74
C PHE A 85 -10.74 0.65 -8.91
N HIS A 86 -10.17 -0.50 -8.55
CA HIS A 86 -8.74 -0.79 -8.64
C HIS A 86 -8.54 -2.14 -9.33
N ARG A 87 -7.42 -2.26 -10.03
CA ARG A 87 -6.79 -3.55 -10.28
C ARG A 87 -6.01 -3.95 -9.04
N ILE A 88 -6.18 -5.18 -8.57
CA ILE A 88 -5.38 -5.74 -7.49
C ILE A 88 -4.32 -6.62 -8.14
N ARG A 89 -3.09 -6.12 -8.25
CA ARG A 89 -2.00 -6.76 -8.99
C ARG A 89 -1.03 -7.44 -8.04
N ALA A 90 -0.79 -8.74 -8.22
CA ALA A 90 0.23 -9.46 -7.47
C ALA A 90 1.63 -8.92 -7.82
N SER A 91 2.40 -8.56 -6.79
CA SER A 91 3.70 -7.90 -6.96
C SER A 91 4.78 -8.81 -7.56
N HIS A 92 4.64 -10.14 -7.45
CA HIS A 92 5.61 -11.09 -8.01
C HIS A 92 5.40 -11.40 -9.51
N SER A 93 4.15 -11.38 -10.00
CA SER A 93 3.82 -11.76 -11.38
C SER A 93 3.37 -10.61 -12.27
N ASN A 94 3.08 -9.45 -11.67
CA ASN A 94 2.43 -8.32 -12.34
C ASN A 94 1.06 -8.66 -12.97
N LYS A 95 0.43 -9.75 -12.52
CA LYS A 95 -0.92 -10.17 -12.94
C LYS A 95 -1.97 -9.73 -11.92
N CYS A 96 -3.19 -9.59 -12.37
CA CYS A 96 -4.31 -9.04 -11.63
C CYS A 96 -5.24 -10.14 -11.12
N LEU A 97 -5.77 -9.96 -9.92
CA LEU A 97 -6.85 -10.77 -9.37
C LEU A 97 -8.11 -10.60 -10.24
N GLY A 98 -8.73 -11.70 -10.66
CA GLY A 98 -9.96 -11.66 -11.44
C GLY A 98 -10.73 -12.98 -11.42
N VAL A 99 -11.95 -12.95 -11.94
CA VAL A 99 -12.79 -14.16 -12.00
C VAL A 99 -12.46 -14.96 -13.26
N ALA A 100 -12.26 -16.28 -13.09
CA ALA A 100 -12.02 -17.21 -14.19
C ALA A 100 -13.11 -17.09 -15.26
N ASP A 101 -12.68 -16.97 -16.52
CA ASP A 101 -13.53 -16.77 -17.70
C ASP A 101 -14.53 -15.60 -17.63
N GLY A 102 -14.36 -14.68 -16.67
CA GLY A 102 -15.34 -13.62 -16.40
C GLY A 102 -16.73 -14.14 -16.01
N ALA A 103 -16.80 -15.35 -15.46
CA ALA A 103 -18.07 -15.98 -15.09
C ALA A 103 -18.87 -15.10 -14.10
N LEU A 104 -20.20 -15.14 -14.20
CA LEU A 104 -21.11 -14.37 -13.34
C LEU A 104 -21.75 -15.21 -12.23
N ALA A 105 -21.50 -16.51 -12.21
CA ALA A 105 -22.09 -17.41 -11.22
C ALA A 105 -21.44 -17.20 -9.84
N PRO A 106 -22.24 -17.18 -8.75
CA PRO A 106 -21.68 -17.26 -7.41
C PRO A 106 -20.91 -18.58 -7.27
N GLY A 107 -19.73 -18.52 -6.66
CA GLY A 107 -18.82 -19.65 -6.51
C GLY A 107 -17.83 -19.79 -7.66
N ALA A 108 -17.89 -18.95 -8.70
CA ALA A 108 -16.85 -18.92 -9.71
C ALA A 108 -15.50 -18.56 -9.09
N GLU A 109 -14.46 -19.29 -9.50
CA GLU A 109 -13.11 -19.17 -8.96
C GLU A 109 -12.50 -17.80 -9.29
N VAL A 110 -11.75 -17.28 -8.32
CA VAL A 110 -10.87 -16.13 -8.51
C VAL A 110 -9.46 -16.65 -8.77
N VAL A 111 -8.89 -16.22 -9.88
CA VAL A 111 -7.57 -16.60 -10.39
C VAL A 111 -6.74 -15.35 -10.66
N GLN A 112 -5.44 -15.49 -10.89
CA GLN A 112 -4.66 -14.41 -11.49
C GLN A 112 -4.84 -14.41 -13.01
N LEU A 113 -4.92 -13.21 -13.60
CA LEU A 113 -5.06 -12.98 -15.03
C LEU A 113 -4.17 -11.82 -15.46
N SER A 114 -3.82 -11.78 -16.74
CA SER A 114 -3.17 -10.63 -17.33
C SER A 114 -3.98 -9.36 -17.04
N CYS A 115 -3.31 -8.30 -16.58
CA CYS A 115 -3.96 -7.05 -16.26
C CYS A 115 -4.44 -6.36 -17.54
N VAL A 116 -5.76 -6.32 -17.75
CA VAL A 116 -6.39 -5.65 -18.90
C VAL A 116 -7.10 -4.39 -18.41
N ASP A 117 -6.82 -3.26 -19.05
CA ASP A 117 -7.52 -2.02 -18.76
C ASP A 117 -9.02 -2.16 -19.11
N ASN A 118 -9.90 -1.62 -18.26
CA ASN A 118 -11.35 -1.65 -18.43
C ASN A 118 -12.00 -3.05 -18.53
N ASN A 119 -11.32 -4.11 -18.08
CA ASN A 119 -11.96 -5.42 -17.93
C ASN A 119 -12.65 -5.54 -16.56
N PRO A 120 -14.00 -5.49 -16.48
CA PRO A 120 -14.72 -5.43 -15.21
C PRO A 120 -14.66 -6.73 -14.39
N SER A 121 -14.15 -7.85 -14.95
CA SER A 121 -13.88 -9.08 -14.19
C SER A 121 -12.60 -9.06 -13.37
N THR A 122 -11.78 -8.02 -13.52
CA THR A 122 -10.52 -7.80 -12.78
C THR A 122 -10.50 -6.50 -11.97
N LEU A 123 -11.65 -5.82 -11.92
CA LEU A 123 -11.79 -4.52 -11.25
C LEU A 123 -12.56 -4.66 -9.94
N TRP A 124 -11.92 -4.21 -8.87
CA TRP A 124 -12.36 -4.38 -7.49
C TRP A 124 -12.53 -3.04 -6.79
N LYS A 125 -13.62 -2.86 -6.06
CA LYS A 125 -13.87 -1.72 -5.19
C LYS A 125 -13.90 -2.18 -3.75
N GLN A 126 -13.08 -1.56 -2.91
CA GLN A 126 -13.11 -1.81 -1.48
C GLN A 126 -14.26 -1.01 -0.83
N ARG A 127 -15.08 -1.67 -0.01
CA ARG A 127 -16.14 -1.04 0.79
C ARG A 127 -16.45 -1.90 2.02
N ASP A 128 -16.50 -1.30 3.20
CA ASP A 128 -16.92 -1.97 4.46
C ASP A 128 -16.22 -3.32 4.74
N GLY A 129 -14.90 -3.35 4.47
CA GLY A 129 -14.06 -4.54 4.62
C GLY A 129 -14.20 -5.58 3.50
N ALA A 130 -15.06 -5.37 2.51
CA ALA A 130 -15.23 -6.26 1.37
C ALA A 130 -14.53 -5.72 0.11
N LEU A 131 -14.15 -6.63 -0.79
CA LEU A 131 -13.65 -6.33 -2.14
C LEU A 131 -14.70 -6.73 -3.16
N ILE A 132 -15.34 -5.74 -3.79
CA ILE A 132 -16.52 -5.91 -4.65
C ILE A 132 -16.10 -5.86 -6.13
N LEU A 133 -16.45 -6.89 -6.89
CA LEU A 133 -16.24 -6.95 -8.34
C LEU A 133 -17.14 -5.97 -9.08
N GLN A 134 -16.58 -5.33 -10.11
CA GLN A 134 -17.34 -4.41 -10.95
C GLN A 134 -18.40 -5.12 -11.79
N HIS A 135 -18.08 -6.26 -12.41
CA HIS A 135 -18.99 -6.93 -13.36
C HIS A 135 -20.17 -7.64 -12.70
N SER A 136 -19.95 -8.38 -11.61
CA SER A 136 -20.98 -9.18 -10.96
C SER A 136 -21.60 -8.51 -9.73
N GLY A 137 -20.91 -7.54 -9.13
CA GLY A 137 -21.29 -6.97 -7.83
C GLY A 137 -21.03 -7.91 -6.64
N TYR A 138 -20.49 -9.10 -6.88
CA TYR A 138 -20.11 -10.06 -5.84
C TYR A 138 -18.79 -9.68 -5.18
N CYS A 139 -18.55 -10.27 -4.02
CA CYS A 139 -17.38 -10.01 -3.21
C CYS A 139 -16.35 -11.13 -3.29
N LEU A 140 -15.06 -10.78 -3.14
CA LEU A 140 -14.00 -11.76 -2.90
C LEU A 140 -14.34 -12.52 -1.63
N SER A 141 -14.42 -13.83 -1.73
CA SER A 141 -14.79 -14.72 -0.64
C SER A 141 -13.80 -15.87 -0.56
N VAL A 142 -13.46 -16.28 0.66
CA VAL A 142 -12.95 -17.64 0.87
C VAL A 142 -14.07 -18.63 0.55
N ASP A 143 -13.79 -19.71 -0.16
CA ASP A 143 -14.75 -20.79 -0.34
C ASP A 143 -15.20 -21.33 1.02
N VAL A 144 -16.50 -21.25 1.29
CA VAL A 144 -17.11 -21.61 2.57
C VAL A 144 -16.97 -23.11 2.88
N SER A 145 -16.76 -23.96 1.87
CA SER A 145 -16.52 -25.39 2.05
C SER A 145 -15.18 -25.69 2.74
N SER A 146 -14.23 -24.75 2.71
CA SER A 146 -12.87 -24.90 3.24
C SER A 146 -12.39 -23.69 4.07
N ARG A 147 -13.33 -22.83 4.52
CA ARG A 147 -13.02 -21.52 5.12
C ARG A 147 -12.02 -21.52 6.27
N SER A 148 -11.95 -22.59 7.06
CA SER A 148 -11.10 -22.69 8.25
C SER A 148 -9.70 -23.26 7.99
N THR A 149 -9.32 -23.50 6.74
CA THR A 149 -8.04 -24.12 6.39
C THR A 149 -7.20 -23.25 5.48
N SER A 150 -5.88 -23.25 5.70
CA SER A 150 -4.91 -22.86 4.69
C SER A 150 -5.10 -23.70 3.43
N GLY A 151 -4.92 -23.10 2.26
CA GLY A 151 -5.16 -23.72 0.95
C GLY A 151 -6.60 -23.63 0.44
N ALA A 152 -7.53 -22.99 1.17
CA ALA A 152 -8.87 -22.74 0.67
C ALA A 152 -8.83 -21.74 -0.50
N PHE A 153 -9.54 -22.04 -1.59
CA PHE A 153 -9.59 -21.20 -2.79
C PHE A 153 -10.47 -19.97 -2.59
N MET A 154 -10.20 -18.94 -3.41
CA MET A 154 -11.03 -17.75 -3.47
C MET A 154 -12.06 -17.87 -4.57
N VAL A 155 -13.28 -17.41 -4.26
CA VAL A 155 -14.41 -17.38 -5.18
C VAL A 155 -15.07 -16.01 -5.12
N GLN A 156 -15.89 -15.70 -6.11
CA GLN A 156 -16.86 -14.61 -5.95
C GLN A 156 -18.11 -15.12 -5.22
N TRP A 157 -18.63 -14.35 -4.26
CA TRP A 157 -19.84 -14.72 -3.53
C TRP A 157 -20.67 -13.52 -3.09
N PHE A 158 -21.87 -13.77 -2.55
CA PHE A 158 -22.72 -12.74 -1.95
C PHE A 158 -21.97 -11.98 -0.84
N CYS A 159 -22.09 -10.65 -0.87
CA CYS A 159 -21.36 -9.72 0.00
C CYS A 159 -21.85 -9.67 1.45
N ASP A 160 -22.97 -10.34 1.76
CA ASP A 160 -23.50 -10.51 3.11
C ASP A 160 -22.89 -11.72 3.85
N SER A 161 -22.09 -12.53 3.16
CA SER A 161 -21.38 -13.65 3.77
C SER A 161 -20.28 -13.18 4.73
N PRO A 162 -20.06 -13.84 5.88
CA PRO A 162 -18.92 -13.57 6.74
C PRO A 162 -17.56 -13.85 6.08
N SER A 163 -17.50 -14.69 5.04
CA SER A 163 -16.25 -15.05 4.34
C SER A 163 -15.69 -13.95 3.43
N VAL A 164 -16.32 -12.78 3.37
CA VAL A 164 -15.95 -11.66 2.48
C VAL A 164 -15.30 -10.49 3.21
N LYS A 165 -14.93 -10.68 4.49
CA LYS A 165 -14.34 -9.64 5.33
C LYS A 165 -12.81 -9.73 5.31
N TRP A 166 -12.19 -8.64 4.91
CA TRP A 166 -10.75 -8.53 4.67
C TRP A 166 -10.15 -7.31 5.36
N GLN A 167 -9.01 -7.52 6.01
CA GLN A 167 -8.11 -6.47 6.45
C GLN A 167 -7.05 -6.24 5.38
N VAL A 168 -7.01 -5.05 4.80
CA VAL A 168 -5.97 -4.66 3.84
C VAL A 168 -4.85 -3.96 4.61
N LYS A 169 -3.73 -4.66 4.82
CA LYS A 169 -2.60 -4.19 5.62
C LYS A 169 -1.49 -3.70 4.70
N SER A 170 -0.89 -2.54 5.00
CA SER A 170 0.35 -2.13 4.33
C SER A 170 1.46 -3.11 4.70
N VAL A 171 2.16 -3.64 3.70
CA VAL A 171 3.45 -4.29 3.94
C VAL A 171 4.40 -3.16 4.30
N SER A 172 5.02 -3.20 5.48
CA SER A 172 5.97 -2.15 5.87
C SER A 172 7.03 -2.09 4.79
N GLU A 173 7.08 -0.99 4.02
CA GLU A 173 8.13 -0.80 3.05
C GLU A 173 9.45 -1.00 3.80
N GLN A 174 10.21 -2.03 3.42
CA GLN A 174 11.65 -2.01 3.57
C GLN A 174 12.15 -0.85 2.71
N HIS A 175 11.91 0.37 3.17
CA HIS A 175 12.71 1.51 2.78
C HIS A 175 14.12 1.18 3.25
N ASP A 176 15.05 1.17 2.30
CA ASP A 176 16.49 1.28 2.52
C ASP A 176 16.81 2.05 3.81
N GLY A 177 17.74 1.53 4.60
CA GLY A 177 18.06 1.91 5.98
C GLY A 177 18.56 3.34 6.22
N LEU A 178 17.95 4.37 5.65
CA LEU A 178 18.29 5.78 5.86
C LEU A 178 17.13 6.64 6.41
N GLN A 179 15.88 6.16 6.46
CA GLN A 179 14.75 6.97 6.94
C GLN A 179 14.37 6.74 8.43
N GLN A 180 14.96 5.75 9.13
CA GLN A 180 14.63 5.47 10.53
C GLN A 180 15.27 6.43 11.56
N LEU A 181 16.06 7.42 11.13
CA LEU A 181 16.64 8.43 12.05
C LEU A 181 15.70 9.63 12.28
N SER A 182 14.67 9.84 11.45
CA SER A 182 13.80 11.02 11.61
C SER A 182 12.75 10.88 12.74
N LYS A 183 12.43 9.66 13.21
CA LYS A 183 11.41 9.47 14.26
C LYS A 183 11.97 9.42 15.70
N ARG A 184 13.29 9.53 15.89
CA ARG A 184 13.94 9.63 17.22
C ARG A 184 14.41 11.02 17.61
N GLY A 185 14.13 12.04 16.79
CA GLY A 185 14.56 13.41 17.02
C GLY A 185 13.47 14.32 17.58
N ASN A 186 12.77 13.95 18.66
CA ASN A 186 12.00 14.94 19.43
C ASN A 186 11.75 14.50 20.88
N SER A 187 12.82 14.37 21.66
CA SER A 187 12.75 14.38 23.12
C SER A 187 13.98 15.12 23.67
N VAL A 188 13.94 16.45 23.55
CA VAL A 188 14.81 17.33 24.34
C VAL A 188 14.32 17.29 25.78
N GLY A 189 15.01 16.53 26.62
CA GLY A 189 14.86 16.51 28.08
C GLY A 189 16.23 16.66 28.73
N LYS A 190 16.37 17.65 29.60
CA LYS A 190 17.61 18.21 30.17
C LYS A 190 18.55 17.20 30.82
N SER A 191 19.84 17.45 30.57
CA SER A 191 21.02 17.08 31.36
C SER A 191 20.89 17.43 32.85
N GLN A 192 21.26 16.48 33.73
CA GLN A 192 22.13 16.67 34.93
C GLN A 192 22.76 15.29 35.25
N SER A 193 24.04 15.06 34.92
CA SER A 193 25.21 15.16 35.80
C SER A 193 25.13 14.37 37.12
N GLY A 194 25.89 13.28 37.20
CA GLY A 194 26.07 12.51 38.43
C GLY A 194 27.09 11.37 38.26
N PHE A 195 28.37 11.73 38.20
CA PHE A 195 29.50 10.83 38.45
C PHE A 195 29.41 10.28 39.88
N TYR A 196 29.53 8.97 40.10
CA TYR A 196 30.22 8.42 41.29
C TYR A 196 30.80 7.03 40.99
N LEU A 197 32.01 6.83 41.52
CA LEU A 197 32.97 5.76 41.26
C LEU A 197 32.62 4.45 41.98
N SER A 198 33.11 3.36 41.38
CA SER A 198 33.24 2.03 41.97
C SER A 198 34.12 2.05 43.23
N THR A 199 33.71 1.34 44.28
CA THR A 199 34.58 0.45 45.07
C THR A 199 33.73 -0.66 45.70
N GLY A 200 34.06 -1.92 45.43
CA GLY A 200 33.49 -3.06 46.13
C GLY A 200 34.15 -3.31 47.48
N THR A 201 33.46 -4.10 48.32
CA THR A 201 34.00 -5.29 49.01
C THR A 201 32.84 -6.10 49.63
N PRO A 202 33.04 -7.42 49.83
CA PRO A 202 31.99 -8.39 50.21
C PRO A 202 31.95 -8.63 51.74
N HIS A 203 30.87 -9.22 52.26
CA HIS A 203 30.93 -10.28 53.29
C HIS A 203 29.55 -10.85 53.62
N ASP A 204 29.51 -12.18 53.73
CA ASP A 204 28.45 -13.06 54.22
C ASP A 204 27.91 -12.68 55.62
N ASN A 205 26.61 -12.92 55.85
CA ASN A 205 26.08 -14.03 56.70
C ASN A 205 24.69 -13.72 57.30
N GLN A 206 23.73 -14.59 56.94
CA GLN A 206 22.79 -15.36 57.78
C GLN A 206 21.61 -14.72 58.54
N PHE A 207 20.55 -15.57 58.57
CA PHE A 207 19.34 -15.62 59.41
C PHE A 207 18.27 -14.56 59.11
N LEU A 208 17.01 -14.90 58.79
CA LEU A 208 16.13 -16.00 59.19
C LEU A 208 15.36 -16.61 58.01
#